data_AF-A0A8J6THB8-F1
#
_entry.id   AF-A0A8J6THB8-F1
#
_cell.length_a   1.000
_cell.length_b   1.000
_cell.length_c   1.000
_cell.angle_alpha   90.00
_cell.angle_beta   90.00
_cell.angle_gamma   90.00
#
_symmetry.space_group_name_H-M   'P 1'
#
loop_
_entity.id
_entity.type
_entity.pdbx_description
1 polymer ?
#
loop_
_entity_poly.entity_id
_entity_poly.type
_entity_poly.pdbx_seq_one_letter_code
_entity_poly.pdbx_strand_id
1 'polypeptide(L)'
;MNRVPQTSGVYCLGVNSSIIYIGSSNNLHERLTDHYYSNDSCIQQAKQFAIEPCSNYREREKQRLRDYLARHGRLPVCNDQI
;
A
#
# COMPACT_ATOMS: atom_id res chain seq x y z
N MET A 1 -1.90 15.27 -4.57
CA MET A 1 -3.02 14.33 -4.41
C MET A 1 -4.02 14.31 -5.56
N ASN A 2 -4.16 15.38 -6.36
CA ASN A 2 -5.14 15.52 -7.47
C ASN A 2 -5.05 14.52 -8.65
N ARG A 3 -4.29 13.43 -8.55
CA ARG A 3 -4.13 12.40 -9.60
C ARG A 3 -4.49 10.99 -9.16
N VAL A 4 -4.91 10.79 -7.90
CA VAL A 4 -5.35 9.47 -7.41
C VAL A 4 -6.84 9.30 -7.72
N PRO A 5 -7.25 8.26 -8.46
CA PRO A 5 -8.65 8.03 -8.77
C PRO A 5 -9.45 7.57 -7.54
N GLN A 6 -10.72 7.96 -7.47
CA GLN A 6 -11.71 7.46 -6.51
C GLN A 6 -12.24 6.09 -6.98
N THR A 7 -11.40 5.06 -6.89
CA THR A 7 -11.74 3.71 -7.32
C THR A 7 -11.11 2.67 -6.41
N SER A 8 -11.58 1.43 -6.54
CA SER A 8 -11.01 0.29 -5.82
C SER A 8 -9.66 -0.11 -6.38
N GLY A 9 -8.79 -0.62 -5.52
CA GLY A 9 -7.50 -1.13 -5.95
C GLY A 9 -6.52 -1.44 -4.82
N VAL A 10 -5.31 -1.81 -5.24
CA VAL A 10 -4.17 -2.05 -4.37
C VAL A 10 -3.22 -0.86 -4.45
N TYR A 11 -2.53 -0.57 -3.35
CA TYR A 11 -1.49 0.43 -3.30
C TYR A 11 -0.27 -0.08 -2.54
N CYS A 12 0.88 0.48 -2.87
CA CYS A 12 2.14 0.23 -2.19
C CYS A 12 2.67 1.57 -1.66
N LEU A 13 3.13 1.60 -0.42
CA LEU A 13 3.91 2.71 0.14
C LEU A 13 5.38 2.33 0.19
N GLY A 14 6.27 3.30 -0.03
CA GLY A 14 7.70 3.04 -0.03
C GLY A 14 8.57 4.20 0.44
N VAL A 15 9.82 3.86 0.75
CA VAL A 15 10.91 4.77 1.11
C VAL A 15 12.20 4.25 0.50
N ASN A 16 13.04 5.12 -0.05
CA ASN A 16 14.34 4.76 -0.66
C ASN A 16 14.25 3.56 -1.63
N SER A 17 13.28 3.57 -2.55
CA SER A 17 13.03 2.49 -3.52
C SER A 17 12.59 1.14 -2.93
N SER A 18 12.34 1.06 -1.62
CA SER A 18 11.83 -0.13 -0.95
C SER A 18 10.35 0.00 -0.63
N ILE A 19 9.57 -1.07 -0.86
CA ILE A 19 8.18 -1.15 -0.42
C ILE A 19 8.17 -1.49 1.07
N ILE A 20 7.48 -0.66 1.85
CA ILE A 20 7.33 -0.82 3.31
C ILE A 20 5.93 -1.22 3.72
N TYR A 21 4.94 -0.97 2.87
CA TYR A 21 3.55 -1.34 3.10
C TYR A 21 2.83 -1.65 1.78
N ILE A 22 2.00 -2.68 1.80
CA ILE A 22 1.07 -3.04 0.73
C ILE A 22 -0.32 -3.11 1.36
N GLY A 23 -1.28 -2.41 0.78
CA GLY A 23 -2.65 -2.41 1.25
C GLY A 23 -3.64 -2.36 0.09
N SER A 24 -4.91 -2.55 0.39
CA SER A 24 -5.99 -2.33 -0.57
C SER A 24 -7.13 -1.48 -0.01
N SER A 25 -7.97 -0.97 -0.91
CA SER A 25 -9.13 -0.17 -0.56
C SER A 25 -10.20 -0.26 -1.65
N ASN A 26 -11.47 -0.06 -1.28
CA ASN A 26 -12.53 0.23 -2.24
C ASN A 26 -12.47 1.67 -2.77
N ASN A 27 -11.65 2.53 -2.15
CA ASN A 27 -11.40 3.91 -2.54
C ASN A 27 -9.92 4.27 -2.29
N LEU A 28 -9.11 4.25 -3.36
CA LEU A 28 -7.68 4.55 -3.32
C LEU A 28 -7.39 5.99 -2.91
N HIS A 29 -8.20 6.95 -3.39
CA HIS A 29 -8.02 8.36 -3.06
C HIS A 29 -8.19 8.61 -1.56
N GLU A 30 -9.30 8.13 -0.99
CA GLU A 30 -9.58 8.25 0.45
C GLU A 30 -8.48 7.60 1.28
N ARG A 31 -8.15 6.33 0.98
CA ARG A 31 -7.18 5.59 1.79
C ARG A 31 -5.78 6.18 1.76
N LEU A 32 -5.32 6.67 0.61
CA LEU A 32 -4.02 7.34 0.51
C LEU A 32 -4.03 8.70 1.20
N THR A 33 -5.17 9.40 1.21
CA THR A 33 -5.36 10.65 1.97
C THR A 33 -5.26 10.38 3.46
N ASP A 34 -5.92 9.34 3.97
CA ASP A 34 -5.82 8.95 5.39
C ASP A 34 -4.37 8.68 5.79
N HIS A 35 -3.62 7.93 4.97
CA HIS A 35 -2.20 7.65 5.22
C HIS A 35 -1.35 8.90 5.23
N TYR A 36 -1.64 9.87 4.37
CA TYR A 36 -0.93 11.14 4.33
C TYR A 36 -1.12 11.97 5.60
N TYR A 37 -2.29 11.86 6.24
CA TYR A 37 -2.60 12.53 7.51
C TYR A 37 -2.43 11.63 8.74
N SER A 38 -1.95 10.39 8.57
CA SER A 38 -1.79 9.44 9.66
C SER A 38 -0.62 9.80 10.57
N ASN A 39 -0.77 9.51 11.86
CA ASN A 39 0.31 9.57 12.86
C ASN A 39 0.95 8.20 13.13
N ASP A 40 0.64 7.19 12.32
CA ASP A 40 1.30 5.89 12.39
C ASP A 40 2.76 6.05 11.93
N SER A 41 3.67 5.93 12.89
CA SER A 41 5.10 6.15 12.72
C SER A 41 5.74 5.21 11.71
N CYS A 42 5.16 4.02 11.48
CA CYS A 42 5.71 3.08 10.51
C CYS A 42 5.46 3.55 9.08
N ILE A 43 4.23 3.97 8.76
CA ILE A 43 3.87 4.39 7.40
C ILE A 43 4.21 5.86 7.12
N GLN A 44 4.35 6.71 8.14
CA GLN A 44 4.65 8.13 7.98
C GLN A 44 6.00 8.38 7.29
N GLN A 45 6.93 7.42 7.35
CA GLN A 45 8.21 7.50 6.64
C GLN A 45 8.09 7.32 5.11
N ALA A 46 6.91 6.93 4.61
CA ALA A 46 6.68 6.75 3.18
C ALA A 46 6.83 8.07 2.42
N LYS A 47 7.63 8.05 1.35
CA LYS A 47 7.86 9.21 0.46
C LYS A 47 7.32 9.01 -0.95
N GLN A 48 6.93 7.78 -1.26
CA GLN A 48 6.45 7.38 -2.57
C GLN A 48 5.32 6.38 -2.42
N PHE A 49 4.42 6.37 -3.39
CA PHE A 49 3.38 5.37 -3.50
C PHE A 49 3.17 4.96 -4.95
N ALA A 50 2.63 3.77 -5.13
CA ALA A 50 2.14 3.27 -6.42
C ALA A 50 0.73 2.72 -6.22
N ILE A 51 -0.09 2.78 -7.28
CA ILE A 51 -1.47 2.28 -7.28
C ILE A 51 -1.71 1.30 -8.41
N GLU A 52 -2.62 0.37 -8.17
CA GLU A 52 -3.14 -0.61 -9.12
C GLU A 52 -4.67 -0.66 -8.99
N PRO A 53 -5.39 0.17 -9.76
CA PRO A 53 -6.85 0.12 -9.82
C PRO A 53 -7.33 -1.27 -10.24
N CYS A 54 -8.20 -1.90 -9.44
CA CYS A 54 -8.77 -3.21 -9.71
C CYS A 54 -9.98 -3.48 -8.82
N SER A 55 -10.97 -4.23 -9.36
CA SER A 55 -12.21 -4.56 -8.64
C SER A 55 -12.03 -5.68 -7.60
N ASN A 56 -11.10 -6.60 -7.81
CA ASN A 56 -10.76 -7.70 -6.90
C ASN A 56 -9.61 -7.33 -5.94
N TYR A 57 -9.67 -6.12 -5.39
CA TYR A 57 -8.57 -5.48 -4.66
C TYR A 57 -8.10 -6.29 -3.44
N ARG A 58 -9.01 -7.00 -2.75
CA ARG A 58 -8.66 -7.87 -1.60
C ARG A 58 -7.87 -9.11 -2.00
N GLU A 59 -8.30 -9.81 -3.05
CA GLU A 59 -7.54 -10.95 -3.59
C GLU A 59 -6.20 -10.48 -4.15
N ARG A 60 -6.19 -9.32 -4.80
CA ARG A 60 -4.98 -8.74 -5.39
C ARG A 60 -3.95 -8.34 -4.34
N GLU A 61 -4.38 -7.76 -3.21
CA GLU A 61 -3.50 -7.48 -2.06
C GLU A 61 -2.82 -8.74 -1.55
N LYS A 62 -3.61 -9.80 -1.30
CA LYS A 62 -3.09 -11.09 -0.86
C LYS A 62 -2.06 -11.64 -1.85
N GLN A 63 -2.30 -11.51 -3.15
CA GLN A 63 -1.34 -11.91 -4.18
C GLN A 63 -0.06 -11.07 -4.10
N ARG A 64 -0.17 -9.74 -4.00
CA ARG A 64 0.99 -8.84 -3.90
C ARG A 64 1.84 -9.11 -2.65
N LEU A 65 1.21 -9.39 -1.51
CA LEU A 65 1.90 -9.78 -0.27
C LEU A 65 2.61 -11.14 -0.43
N ARG A 66 1.97 -12.15 -1.04
CA ARG A 66 2.63 -13.42 -1.36
C ARG A 66 3.81 -13.26 -2.31
N ASP A 67 3.66 -12.47 -3.36
CA ASP A 67 4.74 -12.21 -4.33
C ASP A 67 5.91 -11.48 -3.69
N TYR A 68 5.65 -10.58 -2.74
CA TYR A 68 6.67 -9.90 -1.96
C TYR A 68 7.38 -10.88 -1.04
N LEU A 69 6.63 -11.66 -0.26
CA LEU A 69 7.16 -12.69 0.64
C LEU A 69 8.05 -13.70 -0.10
N ALA A 70 7.62 -14.19 -1.26
CA ALA A 70 8.38 -15.13 -2.07
C ALA A 70 9.70 -14.53 -2.59
N ARG A 71 9.72 -13.23 -2.90
CA ARG A 71 10.93 -12.55 -3.42
C ARG A 71 11.90 -12.10 -2.34
N HIS A 72 11.39 -11.72 -1.16
CA HIS A 72 12.18 -11.08 -0.11
C HIS A 72 12.36 -11.95 1.14
N GLY A 73 11.65 -13.08 1.25
CA GLY A 73 11.66 -13.97 2.42
C GLY A 73 10.95 -13.40 3.65
N ARG A 74 10.35 -12.22 3.55
CA ARG A 74 9.60 -11.53 4.62
C ARG A 74 8.50 -10.64 4.03
N LEU A 75 7.53 -10.25 4.84
CA LEU A 75 6.55 -9.22 4.49
C LEU A 75 7.17 -7.81 4.53
N PRO A 76 6.52 -6.80 3.92
CA PRO A 76 6.92 -5.41 4.11
C PRO A 76 6.89 -5.04 5.60
N VAL A 77 7.84 -4.22 6.04
CA VAL A 77 8.08 -3.96 7.47
C VAL A 77 6.84 -3.44 8.22
N CYS A 78 5.99 -2.64 7.58
CA CYS A 78 4.78 -2.09 8.19
C CYS A 78 3.53 -2.96 7.98
N ASN A 79 3.64 -4.08 7.24
CA ASN A 79 2.55 -5.07 7.17
C ASN A 79 2.60 -6.09 8.31
N ASP A 80 3.76 -6.24 8.95
CA ASP A 80 4.00 -7.23 10.02
C ASP A 80 3.70 -6.67 11.43
N GLN A 81 3.29 -5.40 11.50
CA GLN A 81 3.06 -4.66 12.75
C GLN A 81 1.60 -4.21 12.95
N ILE A 82 0.65 -4.73 12.15
CA ILE A 82 -0.78 -4.40 12.21
C ILE A 82 -1.58 -5.59 12.72
#